data_AF-A0A376GLB8-F1
#
_entry.id   AF-A0A376GLB8-F1
#
_cell.length_a   1.000
_cell.length_b   1.000
_cell.length_c   1.000
_cell.angle_alpha   90.00
_cell.angle_beta   90.00
_cell.angle_gamma   90.00
#
_symmetry.space_group_name_H-M   'P 1'
#
loop_
_entity.id
_entity.type
_entity.pdbx_description
1 polymer ?
#
loop_
_entity_poly.entity_id
_entity_poly.type
_entity_poly.pdbx_seq_one_letter_code
_entity_poly.pdbx_strand_id
1 'polypeptide(L)'
;MIQFKSKIPNDFTLKHDSFDKEINALGNKLQYKQHLEIKNNEFVISYILLVNQAIITNKELKEYSEFLNKIAERNKDTVILMKKK
;
A
#
# COMPACT_ATOMS: atom_id res chain seq x y z
N MET A 1 -1.17 -5.24 9.55
CA MET A 1 -0.04 -4.78 8.70
C MET A 1 0.55 -6.00 8.02
N ILE A 2 0.85 -5.90 6.73
CA ILE A 2 1.58 -6.91 5.95
C ILE A 2 2.86 -6.27 5.44
N GLN A 3 3.98 -6.98 5.52
CA GLN A 3 5.27 -6.49 5.05
C GLN A 3 5.99 -7.53 4.20
N PHE A 4 6.60 -7.07 3.11
CA PHE A 4 7.49 -7.85 2.27
C PHE A 4 8.86 -7.21 2.30
N LYS A 5 9.86 -7.97 2.76
CA LYS A 5 11.24 -7.53 2.83
C LYS A 5 12.10 -8.42 1.95
N SER A 6 12.97 -7.82 1.14
CA SER A 6 13.95 -8.58 0.36
C SER A 6 15.20 -7.75 0.06
N LYS A 7 16.26 -8.44 -0.36
CA LYS A 7 17.49 -7.83 -0.87
C LYS A 7 17.31 -7.48 -2.35
N ILE A 8 17.90 -6.37 -2.75
CA ILE A 8 18.10 -5.95 -4.13
C ILE A 8 19.47 -6.51 -4.54
N PRO A 9 19.54 -7.47 -5.47
CA PRO A 9 20.82 -7.96 -5.96
C PRO A 9 21.63 -6.82 -6.60
N ASN A 10 22.96 -6.90 -6.53
CA ASN A 10 23.85 -5.79 -6.87
C ASN A 10 23.73 -5.32 -8.32
N ASP A 11 23.37 -6.21 -9.23
CA ASP A 11 23.15 -5.94 -10.65
C ASP A 11 21.71 -5.52 -10.99
N PHE A 12 20.86 -5.30 -9.98
CA PHE A 12 19.46 -4.88 -10.15
C PHE A 12 19.18 -3.52 -9.48
N THR A 13 18.13 -2.87 -9.96
CA THR A 13 17.47 -1.71 -9.33
C THR A 13 15.98 -1.98 -9.21
N LEU A 14 15.31 -1.20 -8.36
CA LEU A 14 13.86 -1.19 -8.29
C LEU A 14 13.30 -0.09 -9.16
N LYS A 15 12.34 -0.44 -10.02
CA LYS A 15 11.45 0.49 -10.70
C LYS A 15 10.09 0.46 -10.02
N HIS A 16 9.62 1.62 -9.62
CA HIS A 16 8.31 1.82 -9.05
C HIS A 16 7.81 3.21 -9.46
N ASP A 17 6.53 3.34 -9.77
CA ASP A 17 5.91 4.64 -10.06
C ASP A 17 4.89 4.95 -8.98
N SER A 18 5.16 6.00 -8.20
CA SER A 18 4.24 6.53 -7.19
C SER A 18 3.63 5.47 -6.25
N PHE A 19 4.44 4.47 -5.83
CA PHE A 19 3.97 3.36 -5.00
C PHE A 19 3.41 3.82 -3.66
N ASP A 20 4.00 4.85 -3.04
CA ASP A 20 3.51 5.40 -1.78
C ASP A 20 2.12 6.03 -1.96
N LYS A 21 1.14 5.51 -1.23
CA LYS A 21 -0.25 5.99 -1.24
C LYS A 21 -0.87 5.94 0.14
N GLU A 22 -1.75 6.89 0.39
CA GLU A 22 -2.64 6.93 1.54
C GLU A 22 -4.08 7.12 1.08
N ILE A 23 -4.98 6.30 1.58
CA ILE A 23 -6.42 6.38 1.36
C ILE A 23 -7.08 6.51 2.71
N ASN A 24 -7.96 7.49 2.87
CA ASN A 24 -8.73 7.70 4.06
C ASN A 24 -10.23 7.65 3.74
N ALA A 25 -11.03 7.19 4.69
CA ALA A 25 -12.50 7.16 4.60
C ALA A 25 -13.13 7.29 5.99
N LEU A 26 -14.43 7.62 6.01
CA LEU A 26 -15.26 7.78 7.20
C LEU A 26 -14.68 8.78 8.20
N GLY A 27 -14.12 9.89 7.70
CA GLY A 27 -13.46 10.89 8.55
C GLY A 27 -12.21 10.34 9.25
N ASN A 28 -11.32 9.67 8.51
CA ASN A 28 -10.08 9.04 8.99
C ASN A 28 -10.26 7.86 9.96
N LYS A 29 -11.49 7.35 10.12
CA LYS A 29 -11.71 6.13 10.92
C LYS A 29 -11.27 4.87 10.18
N LEU A 30 -11.18 4.94 8.85
CA LEU A 30 -10.56 3.92 8.03
C LEU A 30 -9.41 4.56 7.27
N GLN A 31 -8.23 3.96 7.39
CA GLN A 31 -7.04 4.43 6.69
C GLN A 31 -6.29 3.26 6.09
N TYR A 32 -5.84 3.41 4.86
CA TYR A 32 -4.99 2.45 4.19
C TYR A 32 -3.74 3.15 3.71
N LYS A 33 -2.58 2.55 3.97
CA LYS A 33 -1.29 3.05 3.52
C LYS A 33 -0.51 1.92 2.85
N GLN A 34 0.02 2.20 1.68
CA GLN A 34 1.06 1.37 1.07
C GLN A 34 2.34 2.21 0.99
N HIS A 35 3.46 1.61 1.36
CA HIS A 35 4.73 2.30 1.46
C HIS A 35 5.89 1.42 0.98
N LEU A 36 6.84 2.00 0.25
CA LEU A 36 8.09 1.37 -0.14
C LEU A 36 9.27 2.12 0.50
N GLU A 37 10.03 1.40 1.32
CA GLU A 37 11.32 1.87 1.83
C GLU A 37 12.45 1.13 1.11
N ILE A 38 13.49 1.86 0.70
CA ILE A 38 14.71 1.29 0.10
C ILE A 38 15.91 1.77 0.91
N LYS A 39 16.69 0.83 1.46
CA LYS A 39 17.86 1.13 2.29
C LYS A 39 18.89 0.03 2.19
N ASN A 40 20.17 0.37 2.00
CA ASN A 40 21.30 -0.57 2.01
C ASN A 40 21.11 -1.82 1.11
N ASN A 41 20.68 -1.63 -0.14
CA ASN A 41 20.34 -2.72 -1.07
C ASN A 41 19.26 -3.69 -0.52
N GLU A 42 18.41 -3.23 0.38
CA GLU A 42 17.20 -3.92 0.79
C GLU A 42 15.99 -3.04 0.48
N PHE A 43 14.85 -3.68 0.28
CA PHE A 43 13.58 -2.99 0.21
C PHE A 43 12.57 -3.61 1.16
N VAL A 44 11.67 -2.76 1.65
CA VAL A 44 10.53 -3.14 2.46
C VAL A 44 9.28 -2.53 1.83
N ILE A 45 8.36 -3.38 1.40
CA ILE A 45 7.01 -2.98 0.99
C ILE A 45 6.09 -3.23 2.19
N SER A 46 5.36 -2.20 2.61
CA SER A 46 4.41 -2.27 3.72
C SER A 46 3.00 -1.95 3.23
N TYR A 47 2.04 -2.74 3.67
CA TYR A 47 0.60 -2.52 3.50
C TYR A 47 -0.06 -2.45 4.88
N ILE A 48 -0.65 -1.30 5.19
CA ILE A 48 -1.18 -0.97 6.52
C ILE A 48 -2.64 -0.62 6.36
N LEU A 49 -3.51 -1.34 7.05
CA LEU A 49 -4.92 -1.01 7.21
C LEU A 49 -5.15 -0.65 8.69
N LEU A 50 -5.60 0.59 8.94
CA LEU A 50 -5.99 1.10 10.25
C LEU A 50 -7.52 1.20 10.28
N VAL A 51 -8.12 0.57 11.28
CA VAL A 51 -9.56 0.54 11.49
C VAL A 51 -9.85 1.03 12.90
N ASN A 52 -10.37 2.25 13.01
CA ASN A 52 -10.77 2.90 14.26
C ASN A 52 -12.31 2.95 14.44
N GLN A 53 -13.04 2.15 13.65
CA GLN A 53 -14.47 1.94 13.79
C GLN A 53 -14.80 0.50 13.40
N ALA A 54 -15.34 -0.28 14.35
CA ALA A 54 -15.64 -1.70 14.14
C ALA A 54 -17.02 -1.96 13.52
N ILE A 55 -17.94 -0.98 13.62
CA ILE A 55 -19.32 -1.11 13.13
C ILE A 55 -19.53 -0.11 12.00
N ILE A 56 -19.88 -0.61 10.82
CA ILE A 56 -20.28 0.21 9.68
C ILE A 56 -21.80 0.21 9.59
N THR A 57 -22.39 1.40 9.58
CA THR A 57 -23.84 1.56 9.48
C THR A 57 -24.29 1.61 8.02
N ASN A 58 -25.60 1.41 7.77
CA ASN A 58 -26.16 1.49 6.41
C ASN A 58 -25.87 2.83 5.70
N LYS A 59 -25.75 3.92 6.47
CA LYS A 59 -25.43 5.25 5.93
C LYS A 59 -23.99 5.37 5.43
N GLU A 60 -23.10 4.55 5.98
CA GLU A 60 -21.66 4.55 5.70
C GLU A 60 -21.25 3.48 4.66
N LEU A 61 -22.14 2.55 4.32
CA LEU A 61 -21.86 1.43 3.41
C LEU A 61 -21.32 1.87 2.05
N LYS A 62 -21.85 2.96 1.48
CA LYS A 62 -21.38 3.47 0.19
C LYS A 62 -19.91 3.90 0.26
N GLU A 63 -19.56 4.73 1.24
CA GLU A 63 -18.20 5.22 1.42
C GLU A 63 -17.24 4.07 1.80
N TYR A 64 -17.70 3.12 2.61
CA TYR A 64 -16.95 1.90 2.93
C TYR A 64 -16.65 1.06 1.68
N SER A 65 -17.64 0.85 0.81
CA SER A 65 -17.45 0.12 -0.46
C SER A 65 -16.48 0.84 -1.38
N GLU A 66 -16.61 2.16 -1.53
CA GLU A 66 -15.67 2.98 -2.30
C GLU A 66 -14.25 2.91 -1.75
N PHE A 67 -14.10 2.88 -0.42
CA PHE A 67 -12.82 2.70 0.24
C PHE A 67 -12.17 1.35 -0.10
N LEU A 68 -12.93 0.26 0.00
CA LEU A 68 -12.44 -1.08 -0.37
C LEU A 68 -12.07 -1.17 -1.86
N ASN A 69 -12.87 -0.56 -2.73
CA ASN A 69 -12.58 -0.54 -4.18
C ASN A 69 -11.28 0.21 -4.47
N LYS A 70 -11.05 1.36 -3.82
CA LYS A 70 -9.78 2.10 -3.95
C LYS A 70 -8.59 1.26 -3.48
N ILE A 71 -8.73 0.52 -2.37
CA ILE A 71 -7.67 -0.40 -1.91
C ILE A 71 -7.39 -1.48 -2.96
N ALA A 72 -8.45 -2.13 -3.46
CA ALA A 72 -8.31 -3.19 -4.46
C ALA A 72 -7.67 -2.70 -5.76
N GLU A 73 -7.93 -1.45 -6.15
CA GLU A 73 -7.27 -0.81 -7.29
C GLU A 73 -5.78 -0.57 -7.02
N ARG A 74 -5.42 -0.01 -5.86
CA ARG A 74 -4.01 0.29 -5.50
C ARG A 74 -3.15 -0.93 -5.25
N ASN A 75 -3.75 -2.02 -4.79
CA ASN A 75 -3.02 -3.29 -4.63
C ASN A 75 -2.51 -3.90 -5.94
N LYS A 76 -2.88 -3.32 -7.09
CA LYS A 76 -2.32 -3.66 -8.41
C LYS A 76 -1.03 -2.90 -8.71
N ASP A 77 -0.66 -1.90 -7.91
CA ASP A 77 0.59 -1.16 -8.07
C ASP A 77 1.77 -2.11 -7.87
N THR A 78 2.72 -2.09 -8.81
CA THR A 78 3.83 -3.05 -8.85
C THR A 78 5.16 -2.38 -8.56
N VAL A 79 6.04 -3.17 -7.93
CA VAL A 79 7.46 -2.85 -7.74
C VAL A 79 8.24 -3.89 -8.51
N ILE A 80 9.06 -3.45 -9.48
CA ILE A 80 9.73 -4.32 -10.44
C ILE A 80 11.23 -4.28 -10.22
N LEU A 81 11.86 -5.45 -10.07
CA LEU A 81 13.31 -5.59 -10.12
C LEU A 81 13.76 -5.58 -11.59
N MET A 82 14.55 -4.57 -11.96
CA MET A 82 15.13 -4.47 -13.30
C MET A 82 16.65 -4.62 -13.24
N LYS A 83 17.22 -5.37 -14.17
CA LYS A 83 18.68 -5.46 -14.31
C LYS A 83 19.25 -4.10 -14.75
N LYS A 84 20.36 -3.69 -14.15
CA LYS A 84 21.11 -2.49 -14.55
C LYS A 84 21.62 -2.66 -15.99
N LYS A 85 21.58 -1.57 -16.77
CA LYS A 85 22.22 -1.51 -18.09
C LYS A 85 23.71 -1.26 -17.96
#